data_AF-J0PQP0-F1
#
_entry.id   AF-J0PQP0-F1
#
_cell.length_a   1.000
_cell.length_b   1.000
_cell.length_c   1.000
_cell.angle_alpha   90.00
_cell.angle_beta   90.00
_cell.angle_gamma   90.00
#
_symmetry.space_group_name_H-M   'P 1'
#
loop_
_entity.id
_entity.type
_entity.pdbx_description
1 polymer ?
#
loop_
_entity_poly.entity_id
_entity_poly.type
_entity_poly.pdbx_seq_one_letter_code
_entity_poly.pdbx_strand_id
1 'polypeptide(L)' 'MSKIKPQIKKNNPSKSHYSDGWHIFGAVCLIGEMALTLLGGAKNKKK' A
#
# COMPACT_ATOMS: atom_id res chain seq x y z
N MET A 1 32.59 21.77 -30.02
CA MET A 1 31.27 21.28 -29.55
C MET A 1 31.38 20.94 -28.09
N SER A 2 30.92 21.84 -27.22
CA SER A 2 30.92 21.58 -25.78
C SER A 2 29.85 20.52 -25.50
N LYS A 3 30.28 19.33 -25.06
CA LYS A 3 29.40 18.22 -24.75
C LYS A 3 28.48 18.67 -23.61
N ILE A 4 27.21 18.94 -23.93
CA ILE A 4 26.19 19.24 -22.92
C ILE A 4 26.05 17.97 -22.09
N LYS A 5 26.73 17.93 -20.94
CA LYS A 5 26.49 16.92 -19.92
C LYS A 5 25.05 17.15 -19.51
N PRO A 6 24.14 16.16 -19.60
CA PRO A 6 22.84 16.33 -18.98
C PRO A 6 23.13 16.53 -17.50
N GLN A 7 23.04 17.78 -17.05
CA GLN A 7 22.84 18.07 -15.64
C GLN A 7 21.45 17.53 -15.39
N ILE A 8 21.36 16.21 -15.16
CA ILE A 8 20.17 15.55 -14.67
C ILE A 8 19.92 16.27 -13.36
N LYS A 9 19.15 17.34 -13.43
CA LYS A 9 18.55 17.99 -12.30
C LYS A 9 17.77 16.84 -11.68
N LYS A 10 18.34 16.22 -10.65
CA LYS A 10 17.65 15.31 -9.75
C LYS A 10 16.54 16.15 -9.12
N ASN A 11 15.49 16.42 -9.87
CA ASN A 11 14.20 16.78 -9.34
C ASN A 11 13.69 15.48 -8.73
N ASN A 12 14.18 15.23 -7.52
CA ASN A 12 13.97 14.06 -6.70
C ASN A 12 12.73 13.25 -7.12
N PRO A 13 12.85 11.96 -7.41
CA PRO A 13 11.70 11.07 -7.28
C PRO A 13 11.43 10.85 -5.77
N SER A 14 11.30 11.91 -4.97
CA SER A 14 11.18 11.79 -3.50
C SER A 14 9.78 11.44 -3.02
N LYS A 15 8.84 11.12 -3.90
CA LYS A 15 7.54 10.52 -3.53
C LYS A 15 7.09 9.56 -4.61
N SER A 16 7.68 8.37 -4.62
CA SER A 16 7.06 7.22 -5.27
C SER A 16 5.85 6.81 -4.41
N HIS A 17 4.64 7.26 -4.78
CA HIS A 17 3.37 6.79 -4.19
C HIS A 17 3.07 5.31 -4.50
N TYR A 18 4.01 4.57 -5.10
CA TYR A 18 3.87 3.14 -5.35
C TYR A 18 3.66 2.35 -4.04
N SER A 19 4.35 2.74 -2.98
CA SER A 19 4.18 2.12 -1.66
C SER A 19 2.83 2.45 -1.01
N ASP A 20 2.30 3.66 -1.18
CA ASP A 20 1.00 4.06 -0.60
C ASP A 20 -0.14 3.13 -1.04
N GLY A 21 -0.20 2.77 -2.33
CA GLY A 21 -1.21 1.83 -2.83
C GLY A 21 -1.10 0.43 -2.18
N TRP A 22 0.12 -0.05 -1.97
CA TRP A 22 0.37 -1.34 -1.32
C TRP A 22 0.03 -1.33 0.17
N HIS A 23 0.26 -0.20 0.84
CA HIS A 23 -0.12 0.00 2.24
C HIS A 23 -1.65 0.01 2.42
N ILE A 24 -2.39 0.67 1.54
CA ILE A 24 -3.87 0.67 1.57
C ILE A 24 -4.43 -0.73 1.28
N PHE A 25 -3.88 -1.43 0.29
CA PHE A 25 -4.28 -2.80 -0.01
C PHE A 25 -4.06 -3.75 1.18
N GLY A 26 -2.88 -3.66 1.81
CA GLY A 26 -2.58 -4.45 3.02
C GLY A 26 -3.54 -4.14 4.18
N ALA A 27 -3.86 -2.87 4.42
CA ALA A 27 -4.79 -2.48 5.47
C ALA A 27 -6.21 -3.03 5.23
N VAL A 28 -6.72 -2.97 4.00
CA VAL A 28 -8.05 -3.51 3.66
C VAL A 28 -8.09 -5.03 3.80
N CYS A 29 -7.03 -5.76 3.41
CA CYS A 29 -6.96 -7.21 3.62
C CYS A 29 -7.04 -7.60 5.11
N LEU A 30 -6.30 -6.90 5.98
CA LEU A 30 -6.33 -7.15 7.43
C LEU A 30 -7.71 -6.85 8.04
N ILE A 31 -8.34 -5.75 7.64
CA ILE A 31 -9.70 -5.40 8.08
C ILE A 31 -10.72 -6.44 7.60
N GLY A 32 -10.60 -6.90 6.35
CA GLY A 32 -11.45 -7.94 5.78
C GLY A 32 -11.36 -9.27 6.53
N GLU A 33 -10.15 -9.70 6.90
CA GLU A 33 -9.93 -10.92 7.69
C GLU A 33 -10.52 -10.81 9.10
N MET A 34 -10.31 -9.68 9.77
CA MET A 34 -10.89 -9.41 11.09
C MET A 34 -12.42 -9.36 11.03
N ALA A 35 -13.00 -8.68 10.03
CA ALA A 35 -14.44 -8.61 9.84
C ALA A 35 -15.05 -10.00 9.54
N LEU A 36 -14.39 -10.80 8.70
CA LEU A 36 -14.80 -12.18 8.42
C LEU A 36 -14.70 -13.06 9.66
N THR A 37 -13.64 -12.91 10.47
CA THR A 37 -13.45 -13.66 11.72
C THR A 37 -14.49 -13.25 12.77
N LEU A 38 -14.82 -11.97 12.89
CA LEU A 38 -15.89 -11.51 13.78
C LEU A 38 -17.27 -12.02 13.32
N LEU A 39 -17.55 -11.94 12.01
CA LEU A 39 -18.82 -12.40 11.45
C LEU A 39 -18.96 -13.94 11.48
N GLY A 40 -17.87 -14.67 11.22
CA GLY A 40 -17.80 -16.13 11.28
C GLY A 40 -17.73 -16.67 12.70
N GLY A 41 -17.01 -16.00 13.60
CA GLY A 41 -16.95 -16.32 15.03
C GLY A 41 -18.29 -16.10 15.74
N ALA A 42 -19.03 -15.05 15.36
CA ALA A 42 -20.40 -14.84 15.84
C ALA A 42 -21.36 -15.97 15.43
N LYS A 43 -21.17 -16.56 14.25
CA LYS A 43 -21.99 -17.68 13.74
C LYS A 43 -21.71 -19.01 14.46
N ASN A 44 -20.49 -19.21 14.98
CA ASN A 44 -20.11 -20.42 15.71
C ASN A 44 -20.43 -20.37 17.21
N LYS A 45 -20.92 -19.23 17.73
CA LYS A 45 -21.40 -19.09 19.11
C LYS A 45 -22.88 -19.49 19.25
N LYS A 46 -23.27 -20.58 18.58
CA LYS A 46 -24.56 -21.25 18.80
C LYS A 46 -24.27 -22.64 19.36
N LYS A 47 -23.90 -22.68 20.63
CA LYS A 47 -23.99 -23.86 21.50
C LYS A 47 -24.74 -23.44 22.75
#